data_AF-A0A836SR39-F1
#
_entry.id   AF-A0A836SR39-F1
#
_cell.length_a   1.000
_cell.length_b   1.000
_cell.length_c   1.000
_cell.angle_alpha   90.00
_cell.angle_beta   90.00
_cell.angle_gamma   90.00
#
_symmetry.space_group_name_H-M   'P 1'
#
loop_
_entity.id
_entity.type
_entity.pdbx_description
1 polymer ?
#
loop_
_entity_poly.entity_id
_entity_poly.type
_entity_poly.pdbx_seq_one_letter_code
_entity_poly.pdbx_strand_id
1 'polypeptide(L)'
;MIPLIIYSSLILLATAWPIPEIMKQTTLPYDKLIHFVMFFALSILALRSLKRRDAIILVAAIAIWSELQQFFVPVRSVEFPDLITNLIGGGIPFLLRQ
;
A
#
# COMPACT_ATOMS: atom_id res chain seq x y z
N MET A 1 2.98 17.65 -3.07
CA MET A 1 3.81 17.08 -1.97
C MET A 1 3.02 16.86 -0.68
N ILE A 2 2.41 17.87 -0.05
CA ILE A 2 1.67 17.68 1.23
C ILE A 2 0.63 16.54 1.16
N PRO A 3 -0.23 16.43 0.13
CA PRO A 3 -1.20 15.32 0.05
C PRO A 3 -0.55 13.94 -0.03
N LEU A 4 0.60 13.84 -0.71
CA LEU A 4 1.36 12.59 -0.83
C LEU A 4 1.92 12.17 0.53
N ILE A 5 2.47 13.12 1.29
CA ILE A 5 3.02 12.83 2.63
C ILE A 5 1.90 12.34 3.55
N ILE A 6 0.80 13.10 3.63
CA ILE A 6 -0.36 12.72 4.46
C ILE A 6 -0.87 11.34 4.08
N TYR A 7 -1.05 11.08 2.79
CA TYR A 7 -1.60 9.81 2.32
C TYR A 7 -0.65 8.63 2.58
N SER A 8 0.66 8.78 2.34
CA SER A 8 1.65 7.76 2.70
C SER A 8 1.64 7.47 4.20
N SER A 9 1.56 8.50 5.05
CA SER A 9 1.46 8.32 6.50
C SER A 9 0.20 7.57 6.91
N LEU A 10 -0.94 7.86 6.29
CA LEU A 10 -2.20 7.15 6.55
C LEU A 10 -2.09 5.66 6.21
N ILE A 11 -1.48 5.31 5.08
CA ILE A 11 -1.24 3.90 4.70
C ILE A 11 -0.43 3.19 5.78
N LEU A 12 0.70 3.80 6.20
CA LEU A 12 1.59 3.21 7.18
C LEU A 12 0.93 3.06 8.56
N LEU A 13 0.16 4.06 8.99
CA LEU A 13 -0.60 3.99 10.24
C LEU A 13 -1.70 2.92 10.20
N ALA A 14 -2.43 2.81 9.08
CA ALA A 14 -3.48 1.81 8.91
C ALA A 14 -2.91 0.38 8.96
N THR A 15 -1.77 0.17 8.31
CA THR A 15 -1.09 -1.15 8.27
C THR A 15 -0.32 -1.45 9.57
N ALA A 16 0.01 -0.44 10.37
CA ALA A 16 0.57 -0.59 11.72
C ALA A 16 -0.49 -0.85 12.81
N TRP A 17 -1.78 -0.81 12.48
CA TRP A 17 -2.85 -0.98 13.46
C TRP A 17 -3.07 -2.48 13.81
N PRO A 18 -3.10 -2.86 15.09
CA PRO A 18 -3.24 -4.26 15.53
C PRO A 18 -4.71 -4.73 15.42
N ILE A 19 -5.16 -5.01 14.20
CA ILE A 19 -6.46 -5.65 13.95
C ILE A 19 -6.21 -7.15 13.78
N PRO A 20 -6.83 -8.02 14.61
CA PRO A 20 -6.74 -9.47 14.46
C PRO A 20 -7.17 -9.95 13.07
N GLU A 21 -6.36 -10.82 12.46
CA GLU A 21 -6.66 -11.46 11.17
C GLU A 21 -7.95 -12.27 11.15
N ILE A 22 -8.35 -12.83 12.30
CA ILE A 22 -9.63 -13.53 12.43
C ILE A 22 -10.83 -12.61 12.11
N MET A 23 -10.71 -11.30 12.33
CA MET A 23 -11.74 -10.34 11.91
C MET A 23 -11.71 -10.06 10.40
N LYS A 24 -10.67 -10.48 9.68
CA LYS A 24 -10.61 -10.47 8.21
C LYS A 24 -11.34 -11.67 7.56
N GLN A 25 -11.90 -12.61 8.34
CA GLN A 25 -12.64 -13.77 7.80
C GLN A 25 -13.93 -13.42 7.02
N THR A 26 -14.31 -12.14 6.97
CA THR A 26 -15.30 -11.65 6.01
C THR A 26 -14.72 -11.66 4.60
N THR A 27 -15.03 -12.70 3.83
CA THR A 27 -14.89 -12.83 2.36
C THR A 27 -13.60 -12.23 1.75
N LEU A 28 -12.71 -13.16 1.38
CA LEU A 28 -11.41 -13.03 0.69
C LEU A 28 -11.20 -12.00 -0.47
N PRO A 29 -12.20 -11.39 -1.15
CA PRO A 29 -11.91 -10.31 -2.11
C PRO A 29 -11.75 -8.90 -1.53
N TYR A 30 -12.35 -8.57 -0.38
CA TYR A 30 -12.43 -7.16 0.04
C TYR A 30 -11.10 -6.59 0.53
N ASP A 31 -10.34 -7.37 1.30
CA ASP A 31 -9.04 -6.95 1.85
C ASP A 31 -8.06 -6.62 0.71
N LYS A 32 -7.89 -7.54 -0.24
CA LYS A 32 -7.03 -7.34 -1.42
C LYS A 32 -7.48 -6.16 -2.27
N LEU A 33 -8.80 -5.96 -2.45
CA LEU A 33 -9.28 -4.79 -3.18
C LEU A 33 -8.90 -3.48 -2.49
N ILE A 34 -8.97 -3.43 -1.16
CA ILE A 34 -8.54 -2.26 -0.37
C ILE A 34 -7.04 -2.02 -0.57
N HIS A 35 -6.21 -3.05 -0.43
CA HIS A 35 -4.78 -2.99 -0.71
C HIS A 35 -4.48 -2.45 -2.12
N PHE A 36 -5.15 -3.00 -3.13
CA PHE A 36 -5.00 -2.56 -4.51
C PHE A 36 -5.34 -1.07 -4.67
N VAL A 37 -6.53 -0.65 -4.22
CA VAL A 37 -7.03 0.72 -4.38
C VAL A 37 -6.15 1.71 -3.61
N MET A 38 -5.72 1.34 -2.40
CA MET A 38 -4.84 2.18 -1.57
C MET A 38 -3.55 2.52 -2.32
N PHE A 39 -2.89 1.51 -2.88
CA PHE A 39 -1.62 1.70 -3.59
C PHE A 39 -1.78 2.31 -4.98
N PHE A 40 -2.90 2.06 -5.65
CA PHE A 40 -3.26 2.74 -6.90
C PHE A 40 -3.43 4.26 -6.70
N ALA A 41 -4.12 4.67 -5.64
CA ALA A 41 -4.24 6.08 -5.30
C ALA A 41 -2.90 6.69 -4.87
N LEU A 42 -2.07 5.94 -4.13
CA LEU A 42 -0.72 6.38 -3.74
C LEU A 42 0.13 6.70 -4.98
N SER A 43 0.14 5.82 -5.99
CA SER A 43 0.95 6.02 -7.19
C SER A 43 0.46 7.18 -8.06
N ILE A 44 -0.85 7.44 -8.13
CA ILE A 44 -1.39 8.65 -8.76
C ILE A 44 -0.89 9.91 -8.05
N LEU A 45 -0.96 9.95 -6.72
CA LEU A 45 -0.49 11.10 -5.94
C LEU A 45 1.04 11.30 -6.05
N ALA A 46 1.79 10.20 -6.09
CA ALA A 46 3.24 10.20 -6.27
C ALA A 46 3.60 10.76 -7.66
N LEU A 47 2.96 10.28 -8.72
CA LEU A 47 3.14 10.77 -10.09
C LEU A 47 2.75 12.23 -10.30
N ARG A 48 1.88 12.78 -9.45
CA ARG A 48 1.52 14.21 -9.47
C ARG A 48 2.49 15.09 -8.69
N SER A 49 3.27 14.51 -7.77
CA SER A 49 4.12 15.26 -6.85
C SER A 49 5.63 15.10 -7.07
N LEU A 50 6.04 14.03 -7.74
CA LEU A 50 7.44 13.62 -7.89
C LEU A 50 7.77 13.29 -9.35
N LYS A 51 9.06 13.24 -9.68
CA LYS A 51 9.51 12.66 -10.95
C LYS A 51 9.17 11.17 -10.98
N ARG A 52 8.93 10.63 -12.17
CA ARG A 52 8.53 9.23 -12.38
C ARG A 52 9.40 8.22 -11.62
N ARG A 53 10.72 8.36 -11.70
CA ARG A 53 11.68 7.49 -10.99
C ARG A 53 11.47 7.54 -9.48
N ASP A 54 11.40 8.74 -8.91
CA ASP A 54 11.27 8.94 -7.47
C ASP A 54 9.88 8.47 -6.97
N ALA A 55 8.84 8.65 -7.78
CA ALA A 55 7.51 8.12 -7.52
C ALA A 55 7.49 6.58 -7.48
N ILE A 56 8.15 5.91 -8.43
CA ILE A 56 8.26 4.44 -8.45
C ILE A 56 8.99 3.96 -7.19
N ILE A 57 10.13 4.57 -6.85
CA ILE A 57 10.92 4.21 -5.67
C ILE A 57 10.08 4.37 -4.40
N LEU A 58 9.39 5.51 -4.24
CA LEU A 58 8.56 5.77 -3.07
C LEU A 58 7.42 4.75 -2.96
N VAL A 59 6.68 4.51 -4.04
CA VAL A 59 5.54 3.58 -4.02
C VAL A 59 6.00 2.17 -3.69
N ALA A 60 7.10 1.71 -4.29
CA ALA A 60 7.68 0.40 -4.01
C ALA A 60 8.15 0.29 -2.55
N ALA A 61 8.83 1.32 -2.04
CA ALA A 61 9.29 1.37 -0.65
C ALA A 61 8.11 1.31 0.34
N ILE A 62 7.04 2.09 0.12
CA ILE A 62 5.85 2.04 0.97
C ILE A 62 5.13 0.70 0.85
N ALA A 63 5.03 0.11 -0.34
CA ALA A 63 4.38 -1.18 -0.54
C ALA A 63 5.08 -2.30 0.25
N ILE A 64 6.40 -2.37 0.11
CA ILE A 64 7.23 -3.35 0.83
C ILE A 64 7.18 -3.08 2.33
N TRP A 65 7.39 -1.83 2.75
CA TRP A 65 7.44 -1.50 4.17
C TRP A 65 6.10 -1.70 4.88
N SER A 66 4.98 -1.41 4.20
CA SER A 66 3.64 -1.57 4.78
C SER A 66 3.31 -3.01 5.19
N GLU A 67 3.92 -3.98 4.50
CA GLU A 67 3.83 -5.40 4.85
C GLU A 67 4.91 -5.80 5.84
N LEU A 68 6.18 -5.44 5.60
CA LEU A 68 7.28 -5.79 6.52
C LEU A 68 7.07 -5.26 7.93
N GLN A 69 6.45 -4.09 8.09
CA GLN A 69 6.19 -3.54 9.42
C GLN A 69 5.22 -4.42 10.24
N GLN A 70 4.38 -5.23 9.59
CA GLN A 70 3.44 -6.12 10.27
C GLN A 70 4.15 -7.20 11.08
N PHE A 71 5.41 -7.54 10.78
CA PHE A 71 6.25 -8.39 11.65
C PHE A 71 6.39 -7.84 13.08
N PHE A 72 6.24 -6.53 13.25
CA PHE A 72 6.36 -5.86 14.55
C PHE A 72 5.01 -5.52 15.17
N VAL A 73 3.90 -5.78 14.48
CA VAL A 73 2.54 -5.46 14.94
C VAL A 73 1.92 -6.72 15.54
N PRO A 74 1.54 -6.72 16.83
CA PRO A 74 0.84 -7.84 17.43
C PRO A 74 -0.43 -8.18 16.65
N VAL A 75 -0.79 -9.47 16.62
CA VAL A 75 -2.01 -10.00 15.97
C VAL A 75 -2.12 -9.76 14.46
N ARG A 76 -1.01 -9.42 13.81
CA ARG A 76 -0.84 -9.35 12.35
C ARG A 76 0.22 -10.37 11.90
N SER A 77 0.15 -10.77 10.65
CA SER A 77 1.14 -11.57 9.94
C SER A 77 1.34 -11.01 8.55
N VAL A 78 2.54 -11.23 8.00
CA VAL A 78 2.85 -10.78 6.66
C VAL A 78 2.19 -11.69 5.64
N GLU A 79 1.30 -11.11 4.84
CA GLU A 79 0.58 -11.82 3.79
C GLU A 79 1.23 -11.52 2.42
N PHE A 80 1.93 -12.50 1.86
CA PHE A 80 2.54 -12.36 0.53
C PHE A 80 1.52 -11.94 -0.58
N PRO A 81 0.26 -12.41 -0.57
CA PRO A 81 -0.75 -11.90 -1.50
C PRO A 81 -1.03 -10.41 -1.38
N ASP A 82 -0.97 -9.84 -0.17
CA ASP A 82 -1.20 -8.41 0.05
C ASP A 82 -0.04 -7.59 -0.50
N LEU A 83 1.21 -8.05 -0.30
CA LEU A 83 2.39 -7.44 -0.93
C LEU A 83 2.28 -7.38 -2.46
N ILE A 84 1.90 -8.51 -3.09
CA ILE A 84 1.69 -8.55 -4.54
C ILE A 84 0.61 -7.54 -4.94
N THR A 85 -0.49 -7.49 -4.20
CA THR A 85 -1.62 -6.63 -4.51
C THR A 85 -1.27 -5.14 -4.37
N ASN A 86 -0.48 -4.79 -3.35
CA ASN A 86 0.10 -3.45 -3.17
C ASN A 86 0.96 -3.06 -4.37
N LEU A 87 1.84 -3.97 -4.83
CA LEU A 87 2.74 -3.71 -5.96
C LEU A 87 1.98 -3.60 -7.30
N ILE A 88 0.96 -4.42 -7.54
CA ILE A 88 0.14 -4.34 -8.76
C ILE A 88 -0.64 -3.03 -8.76
N GLY A 89 -1.35 -2.70 -7.66
CA GLY A 89 -2.10 -1.45 -7.54
C GLY A 89 -1.20 -0.23 -7.72
N GLY A 90 -0.05 -0.23 -7.06
CA GLY A 90 0.98 0.81 -7.20
C GLY A 90 1.56 0.91 -8.60
N GLY A 91 1.74 -0.22 -9.29
CA GLY A 91 2.37 -0.33 -10.60
C GLY A 91 1.52 0.20 -11.77
N ILE A 92 0.23 -0.11 -11.78
CA ILE A 92 -0.65 0.16 -12.94
C ILE A 92 -0.65 1.63 -13.39
N PRO A 93 -0.77 2.64 -12.50
CA PRO A 93 -0.76 4.04 -12.93
C PRO A 93 0.52 4.48 -13.64
N PHE A 94 1.66 3.85 -13.34
CA PHE A 94 2.91 4.12 -14.07
C PHE A 94 2.84 3.58 -15.51
N LEU A 95 2.15 2.47 -15.76
CA LEU A 95 1.99 1.91 -17.10
C LEU A 95 1.03 2.76 -17.96
N LEU A 96 -0.01 3.31 -17.35
CA LEU A 96 -1.04 4.10 -18.03
C LEU A 96 -0.57 5.50 -18.42
N ARG A 97 0.35 6.08 -17.65
CA ARG A 97 0.92 7.40 -17.91
C ARG A 97 2.30 7.20 -18.52
N GLN A 98 2.40 7.11 -19.84
CA GLN A 98 3.68 7.06 -20.55
C GLN A 98 4.37 8.42 -20.53
#